data_AF-A0A451A3T5-F1
#
_entry.id   AF-A0A451A3T5-F1
#
_cell.length_a   1.000
_cell.length_b   1.000
_cell.length_c   1.000
_cell.angle_alpha   90.00
_cell.angle_beta   90.00
_cell.angle_gamma   90.00
#
_symmetry.space_group_name_H-M   'P 1'
#
loop_
_entity.id
_entity.type
_entity.pdbx_description
1 polymer ?
#
loop_
_entity_poly.entity_id
_entity_poly.type
_entity_poly.pdbx_seq_one_letter_code
_entity_poly.pdbx_strand_id
1 'polypeptide(L)'
;MEAKKKYAFEPDYAVPPGETLLEVMNSLDMTQKELAIRTNLTPQTLNRIFNGKQPITFETANRLELVTNVTANFWNNLEVGFQEQNAKLAERERIATDIEWLKSIPTNELIQRGLIEPLKDKVMLLREVLRFYGVSSVTAWNLIWAKPQVAARRSPHFDSQPGSASAWIRQGELQAQAIECEPYDKNRFMAALEEIRTLTRETPEIFEPKMRALCAQAGVAIALVKEMKRVPWSGATKWLGPHKAMILLSLRGKAEDKFWFSFFHEASHVLHDGKKDLFIDDGNRDDLRETRADKFSAEFLIPAKYNTRIENLDDRIGIIELAHELEIAPGIVAGRYQFLTEKWNYHKDLIRGLVWEK
;
A
#
# COMPACT_ATOMS: atom_id res chain seq x y z
N MET A 1 39.49 -12.38 -0.75
CA MET A 1 38.51 -13.11 0.08
C MET A 1 37.39 -12.14 0.40
N GLU A 2 36.27 -12.20 -0.33
CA GLU A 2 35.07 -11.45 0.07
C GLU A 2 34.38 -12.21 1.23
N ALA A 3 34.09 -11.49 2.31
CA ALA A 3 33.42 -12.07 3.46
C ALA A 3 32.02 -12.58 3.07
N LYS A 4 31.79 -13.90 3.22
CA LYS A 4 30.51 -14.58 2.92
C LYS A 4 29.33 -14.11 3.79
N LYS A 5 29.59 -13.31 4.82
CA LYS A 5 28.58 -12.66 5.67
C LYS A 5 29.17 -11.39 6.27
N LYS A 6 28.56 -10.24 5.97
CA LYS A 6 28.83 -8.98 6.68
C LYS A 6 27.83 -8.91 7.84
N TYR A 7 28.33 -8.90 9.07
CA TYR A 7 27.49 -8.58 10.22
C TYR A 7 27.41 -7.05 10.31
N ALA A 8 26.19 -6.50 10.26
CA ALA A 8 25.99 -5.08 10.53
C ALA A 8 26.29 -4.83 12.03
N PHE A 9 27.19 -3.89 12.32
CA PHE A 9 27.42 -3.43 13.68
C PHE A 9 26.38 -2.34 13.99
N GLU A 10 25.32 -2.74 14.68
CA GLU A 10 24.22 -1.86 15.12
C GLU A 10 24.19 -1.84 16.66
N PRO A 11 25.03 -1.01 17.31
CA PRO A 11 25.06 -0.91 18.75
C PRO A 11 23.74 -0.30 19.28
N ASP A 12 23.32 -0.75 20.46
CA ASP A 12 22.17 -0.21 21.21
C ASP A 12 22.57 0.95 22.14
N TYR A 13 23.76 1.50 21.94
CA TYR A 13 24.30 2.66 22.65
C TYR A 13 24.99 3.60 21.66
N ALA A 14 25.07 4.87 22.03
CA ALA A 14 25.78 5.90 21.27
C ALA A 14 26.96 6.40 22.12
N VAL A 15 28.17 6.36 21.54
CA VAL A 15 29.37 6.87 22.20
C VAL A 15 29.58 8.33 21.79
N PRO A 16 29.56 9.30 22.72
CA PRO A 16 29.79 10.69 22.39
C PRO A 16 31.23 10.91 21.90
N PRO A 17 31.45 11.72 20.85
CA PRO A 17 32.80 12.04 20.35
C PRO A 17 33.69 12.68 21.42
N GLY A 18 33.06 13.29 22.42
CA GLY A 18 33.71 13.86 23.58
C GLY A 18 34.50 12.86 24.43
N GLU A 19 34.12 11.58 24.46
CA GLU A 19 34.91 10.52 25.13
C GLU A 19 36.25 10.31 24.42
N THR A 20 36.22 10.19 23.09
CA THR A 20 37.45 10.11 22.27
C THR A 20 38.28 11.38 22.39
N LEU A 21 37.65 12.54 22.47
CA LEU A 21 38.38 13.80 22.70
C LEU A 21 39.08 13.81 24.07
N LEU A 22 38.46 13.22 25.10
CA LEU A 22 39.05 13.07 26.43
C LEU A 22 40.29 12.16 26.39
N GLU A 23 40.22 11.05 25.67
CA GLU A 23 41.36 10.15 25.44
C GLU A 23 42.50 10.85 24.71
N VAL A 24 42.20 11.57 23.63
CA VAL A 24 43.21 12.32 22.86
C VAL A 24 43.84 13.41 23.73
N MET A 25 43.04 14.15 24.50
CA MET A 25 43.53 15.17 25.43
C MET A 25 44.48 14.56 26.47
N ASN A 26 44.11 13.41 27.05
CA ASN A 26 44.94 12.70 28.02
C ASN A 26 46.24 12.18 27.39
N SER A 27 46.20 11.70 26.14
CA SER A 27 47.40 11.23 25.42
C SER A 27 48.42 12.34 25.11
N LEU A 28 47.96 13.59 25.13
CA LEU A 28 48.78 14.79 24.95
C LEU A 28 49.21 15.42 26.28
N ASP A 29 48.98 14.74 27.41
CA ASP A 29 49.21 15.23 28.78
C ASP A 29 48.59 16.62 29.03
N MET A 30 47.45 16.91 28.40
CA MET A 30 46.80 18.21 28.42
C MET A 30 45.66 18.24 29.44
N THR A 31 45.56 19.33 30.20
CA THR A 31 44.39 19.54 31.07
C THR A 31 43.21 20.12 30.30
N GLN A 32 41.98 19.91 30.78
CA GLN A 32 40.79 20.52 30.16
C GLN A 32 40.86 22.05 30.10
N LYS A 33 41.47 22.70 31.11
CA LYS A 33 41.67 24.15 31.12
C LYS A 33 42.61 24.59 30.00
N GLU A 34 43.70 23.85 29.80
CA GLU A 34 44.66 24.12 28.74
C GLU A 34 44.03 23.91 27.35
N LEU A 35 43.29 22.82 27.16
CA LEU A 35 42.57 22.56 25.90
C LEU A 35 41.56 23.68 25.59
N ALA A 36 40.85 24.18 26.60
CA ALA A 36 39.91 25.29 26.46
C ALA A 36 40.60 26.55 25.92
N ILE A 37 41.75 26.91 26.51
CA ILE A 37 42.53 28.07 26.11
C ILE A 37 43.03 27.90 24.67
N ARG A 38 43.65 26.76 24.34
CA ARG A 38 44.22 26.51 23.00
C ARG A 38 43.19 26.50 21.87
N THR A 39 41.99 26.02 22.15
CA THR A 39 40.88 25.96 21.16
C THR A 39 40.03 27.22 21.14
N ASN A 40 40.32 28.20 22.01
CA ASN A 40 39.49 29.38 22.24
C ASN A 40 38.02 28.99 22.54
N LEU A 41 37.84 27.97 23.37
CA LEU A 41 36.56 27.49 23.87
C LEU A 41 36.48 27.70 25.39
N THR A 42 35.27 27.64 25.95
CA THR A 42 35.12 27.68 27.41
C THR A 42 35.27 26.28 28.00
N PRO A 43 35.76 26.14 29.26
CA PRO A 43 35.76 24.85 29.95
C PRO A 43 34.36 24.24 30.04
N GLN A 44 33.32 25.07 30.16
CA GLN A 44 31.92 24.64 30.15
C GLN A 44 31.51 24.02 28.80
N THR A 45 31.91 24.64 27.69
CA THR A 45 31.70 24.11 26.34
C THR A 45 32.36 22.74 26.18
N LEU A 46 33.64 22.61 26.56
CA LEU A 46 34.34 21.33 26.52
C LEU A 46 33.67 20.28 27.41
N ASN A 47 33.25 20.64 28.62
CA ASN A 47 32.54 19.71 29.51
C ASN A 47 31.23 19.21 28.88
N ARG A 48 30.49 20.08 28.19
CA ARG A 48 29.27 19.67 27.47
C ARG A 48 29.58 18.76 26.29
N ILE A 49 30.66 19.01 25.55
CA ILE A 49 31.13 18.14 24.46
C ILE A 49 31.51 16.76 25.00
N PHE A 50 32.29 16.70 26.09
CA PHE A 50 32.68 15.45 26.76
C PHE A 50 31.49 14.60 27.17
N ASN A 51 30.42 15.24 27.65
CA ASN A 51 29.19 14.57 28.06
C ASN A 51 28.17 14.37 26.92
N GLY A 52 28.52 14.64 25.65
CA GLY A 52 27.61 14.51 24.51
C GLY A 52 26.42 15.49 24.49
N LYS A 53 26.44 16.52 25.36
CA LYS A 53 25.37 17.54 25.49
C LYS A 53 25.55 18.74 24.56
N GLN A 54 26.67 18.79 23.85
CA GLN A 54 26.94 19.80 22.83
C GLN A 54 27.71 19.14 21.68
N PRO A 55 27.27 19.32 20.43
CA PRO A 55 27.91 18.70 19.29
C PRO A 55 29.28 19.32 19.01
N ILE A 56 30.21 18.54 18.46
CA ILE A 56 31.41 19.05 17.81
C ILE A 56 30.99 19.61 16.44
N THR A 57 30.88 20.93 16.33
CA THR A 57 30.60 21.59 15.05
C THR A 57 31.81 21.56 14.12
N PHE A 58 31.61 21.79 12.82
CA PHE A 58 32.72 21.91 11.86
C PHE A 58 33.79 22.93 12.30
N GLU A 59 33.36 24.07 12.86
CA GLU A 59 34.28 25.07 13.41
C GLU A 59 35.05 24.55 14.63
N THR A 60 34.37 23.83 15.52
CA THR A 60 34.99 23.20 16.69
C THR A 60 36.00 22.14 16.26
N ALA A 61 35.66 21.31 15.25
CA ALA A 61 36.55 20.31 14.68
C ALA A 61 37.83 20.93 14.09
N ASN A 62 37.72 22.04 13.34
CA ASN A 62 38.87 22.76 12.80
C ASN A 62 39.79 23.28 13.92
N ARG A 63 39.22 23.82 15.00
CA ARG A 63 39.99 24.28 16.18
C ARG A 63 40.66 23.11 16.90
N LEU A 64 39.96 21.97 17.03
CA LEU A 64 40.51 20.76 17.64
C LEU A 64 41.66 20.17 16.82
N GLU A 65 41.58 20.20 15.49
CA GLU A 65 42.66 19.73 14.62
C GLU A 65 43.97 20.48 14.86
N LEU A 66 43.90 21.81 14.96
CA LEU A 66 45.07 22.64 15.23
C LEU A 66 45.75 22.34 16.57
N VAL A 67 45.02 21.80 17.54
CA VAL A 67 45.52 21.55 18.90
C VAL A 67 45.89 20.08 19.13
N THR A 68 45.13 19.16 18.55
CA THR A 68 45.27 17.71 18.76
C THR A 68 46.04 17.01 17.65
N ASN A 69 46.25 17.67 16.51
CA ASN A 69 46.79 17.11 15.28
C ASN A 69 45.95 15.92 14.72
N VAL A 70 44.72 15.75 15.20
CA VAL A 70 43.73 14.82 14.68
C VAL A 70 42.81 15.58 13.74
N THR A 71 42.71 15.11 12.48
CA THR A 71 42.00 15.83 11.41
C THR A 71 40.57 16.22 11.79
N ALA A 72 40.10 17.40 11.37
CA ALA A 72 38.71 17.83 11.58
C ALA A 72 37.71 16.82 11.00
N ASN A 73 38.06 16.20 9.87
CA ASN A 73 37.25 15.14 9.25
C ASN A 73 36.98 13.97 10.21
N PHE A 74 37.98 13.54 10.98
CA PHE A 74 37.80 12.48 11.97
C PHE A 74 36.75 12.86 13.02
N TRP A 75 36.85 14.06 13.60
CA TRP A 75 35.90 14.56 14.59
C TRP A 75 34.48 14.70 14.03
N ASN A 76 34.36 15.23 12.81
CA ASN A 76 33.07 15.36 12.14
C ASN A 76 32.42 13.99 11.89
N ASN A 77 33.19 12.98 11.50
CA ASN A 77 32.67 11.63 11.27
C ASN A 77 32.22 10.96 12.57
N LEU A 78 32.94 11.17 13.68
CA LEU A 78 32.50 10.72 15.01
C LEU A 78 31.19 11.40 15.41
N GLU A 79 31.07 12.71 15.22
CA GLU A 79 29.84 13.46 15.53
C GLU A 79 28.66 12.99 14.70
N VAL A 80 28.84 12.83 13.38
CA VAL A 80 27.80 12.30 12.49
C VAL A 80 27.35 10.92 12.96
N GLY A 81 28.30 10.02 13.26
CA GLY A 81 27.99 8.68 13.76
C GLY A 81 27.22 8.71 15.08
N PHE A 82 27.64 9.55 16.03
CA PHE A 82 26.97 9.69 17.33
C PHE A 82 25.54 10.21 17.18
N GLN A 83 25.33 11.27 16.39
CA GLN A 83 24.00 11.86 16.19
C GLN A 83 23.07 10.90 15.45
N GLU A 84 23.56 10.15 14.46
CA GLU A 84 22.79 9.12 13.77
C GLU A 84 22.33 8.02 14.75
N GLN A 85 23.21 7.54 15.63
CA GLN A 85 22.85 6.52 16.61
C GLN A 85 21.85 7.05 17.66
N ASN A 86 22.05 8.27 18.17
CA ASN A 86 21.07 8.90 19.08
C ASN A 86 19.69 9.03 18.42
N ALA A 87 19.64 9.44 17.15
CA ALA A 87 18.39 9.55 16.42
C ALA A 87 17.69 8.19 16.26
N LYS A 88 18.46 7.11 15.99
CA LYS A 88 17.93 5.73 15.93
C LYS A 88 17.40 5.26 17.28
N LEU A 89 18.12 5.52 18.38
CA LEU A 89 17.68 5.17 19.73
C LEU A 89 16.39 5.91 20.11
N ALA A 90 16.34 7.22 19.88
CA ALA A 90 15.13 8.02 20.14
C ALA A 90 13.94 7.61 19.23
N GLU A 91 14.20 7.24 17.97
CA GLU A 91 13.16 6.65 17.10
C GLU A 91 12.65 5.33 17.67
N ARG A 92 13.56 4.44 18.08
CA ARG A 92 13.22 3.16 18.66
C ARG A 92 12.35 3.31 19.91
N GLU A 93 12.73 4.21 20.82
CA GLU A 93 11.94 4.52 22.02
C GLU A 93 10.55 5.04 21.69
N ARG A 94 10.45 5.97 20.75
CA ARG A 94 9.16 6.50 20.29
C ARG A 94 8.29 5.41 19.65
N ILE A 95 8.85 4.56 18.81
CA ILE A 95 8.09 3.45 18.18
C ILE A 95 7.67 2.42 19.24
N ALA A 96 8.49 2.20 20.27
CA ALA A 96 8.20 1.26 21.34
C ALA A 96 6.92 1.61 22.13
N THR A 97 6.51 2.89 22.18
CA THR A 97 5.26 3.28 22.86
C THR A 97 4.01 2.75 22.15
N ASP A 98 4.10 2.47 20.85
CA ASP A 98 2.97 2.07 20.02
C ASP A 98 2.93 0.57 19.72
N ILE A 99 3.74 -0.26 20.39
CA ILE A 99 3.84 -1.72 20.12
C ILE A 99 2.47 -2.41 20.10
N GLU A 100 1.56 -1.99 20.97
CA GLU A 100 0.21 -2.57 21.08
C GLU A 100 -0.62 -2.39 19.80
N TRP A 101 -0.35 -1.36 18.99
CA TRP A 101 -1.01 -1.14 17.70
C TRP A 101 -0.80 -2.31 16.73
N LEU A 102 0.31 -3.05 16.83
CA LEU A 102 0.56 -4.23 16.01
C LEU A 102 -0.55 -5.29 16.13
N LYS A 103 -1.25 -5.36 17.26
CA LYS A 103 -2.39 -6.28 17.47
C LYS A 103 -3.59 -5.95 16.59
N SER A 104 -3.71 -4.69 16.15
CA SER A 104 -4.78 -4.24 15.26
C SER A 104 -4.48 -4.52 13.78
N ILE A 105 -3.24 -4.87 13.43
CA ILE A 105 -2.77 -5.09 12.06
C ILE A 105 -2.59 -6.59 11.80
N PRO A 106 -2.94 -7.10 10.60
CA PRO A 106 -2.78 -8.51 10.24
C PRO A 106 -1.31 -8.87 9.91
N THR A 107 -0.39 -8.61 10.84
CA THR A 107 1.06 -8.81 10.67
C THR A 107 1.44 -10.20 10.18
N ASN A 108 0.89 -11.26 10.79
CA ASN A 108 1.14 -12.64 10.38
C ASN A 108 0.76 -12.90 8.92
N GLU A 109 -0.35 -12.32 8.46
CA GLU A 109 -0.81 -12.48 7.09
C GLU A 109 0.07 -11.69 6.11
N LEU A 110 0.51 -10.49 6.50
CA LEU A 110 1.46 -9.70 5.71
C LEU A 110 2.80 -10.43 5.54
N ILE A 111 3.32 -11.06 6.60
CA ILE A 111 4.53 -11.90 6.54
C ILE A 111 4.33 -13.10 5.61
N GLN A 112 3.21 -13.83 5.77
CA GLN A 112 2.90 -15.00 4.92
C GLN A 112 2.77 -14.65 3.43
N ARG A 113 2.39 -13.41 3.12
CA ARG A 113 2.30 -12.87 1.76
C ARG A 113 3.63 -12.30 1.25
N GLY A 114 4.68 -12.25 2.06
CA GLY A 114 5.97 -11.67 1.70
C GLY A 114 5.96 -10.15 1.58
N LEU A 115 5.01 -9.46 2.22
CA LEU A 115 4.87 -8.01 2.16
C LEU A 115 5.72 -7.28 3.21
N ILE A 116 6.07 -7.98 4.29
CA ILE A 116 6.95 -7.51 5.36
C ILE A 116 7.85 -8.65 5.82
N GLU A 117 9.05 -8.32 6.28
CA GLU A 117 10.01 -9.30 6.79
C GLU A 117 9.61 -9.84 8.19
N PRO A 118 9.82 -11.14 8.46
CA PRO A 118 9.60 -11.70 9.79
C PRO A 118 10.70 -11.25 10.75
N LEU A 119 10.33 -10.40 11.72
CA LEU A 119 11.26 -9.84 12.71
C LEU A 119 10.87 -10.29 14.12
N LYS A 120 11.86 -10.78 14.90
CA LYS A 120 11.66 -11.18 16.30
C LYS A 120 11.44 -9.97 17.21
N ASP A 121 12.14 -8.89 16.92
CA ASP A 121 12.01 -7.63 17.64
C ASP A 121 10.73 -6.91 17.22
N LYS A 122 9.82 -6.69 18.17
CA LYS A 122 8.53 -6.04 17.95
C LYS A 122 8.67 -4.58 17.51
N VAL A 123 9.69 -3.87 17.97
CA VAL A 123 9.90 -2.46 17.57
C VAL A 123 10.30 -2.39 16.10
N MET A 124 11.20 -3.29 15.68
CA MET A 124 11.60 -3.40 14.28
C MET A 124 10.44 -3.90 13.40
N LEU A 125 9.63 -4.83 13.89
CA LEU A 125 8.42 -5.26 13.19
C LEU A 125 7.42 -4.10 13.04
N LEU A 126 7.24 -3.26 14.06
CA LEU A 126 6.37 -2.08 13.95
C LEU A 126 6.90 -1.11 12.90
N ARG A 127 8.20 -0.82 12.91
CA ARG A 127 8.86 0.03 11.91
C ARG A 127 8.68 -0.53 10.48
N GLU A 128 8.78 -1.84 10.33
CA GLU A 128 8.55 -2.54 9.06
C GLU A 128 7.10 -2.38 8.56
N VAL A 129 6.13 -2.51 9.47
CA VAL A 129 4.72 -2.31 9.16
C VAL A 129 4.45 -0.84 8.78
N LEU A 130 5.03 0.12 9.49
CA LEU A 130 4.93 1.55 9.14
C LEU A 130 5.50 1.83 7.75
N ARG A 131 6.63 1.19 7.42
CA ARG A 131 7.26 1.26 6.08
C ARG A 131 6.33 0.69 5.00
N PHE A 132 5.71 -0.46 5.25
CA PHE A 132 4.72 -1.04 4.33
C PHE A 132 3.57 -0.06 4.04
N TYR A 133 3.04 0.60 5.08
CA TYR A 133 2.01 1.62 4.93
C TYR A 133 2.51 2.96 4.38
N GLY A 134 3.82 3.18 4.29
CA GLY A 134 4.40 4.44 3.83
C GLY A 134 4.18 5.61 4.81
N VAL A 135 4.11 5.35 6.11
CA VAL A 135 3.88 6.35 7.16
C VAL A 135 5.01 6.36 8.19
N SER A 136 5.20 7.49 8.87
CA SER A 136 6.27 7.66 9.87
C SER A 136 5.85 7.35 11.32
N SER A 137 4.55 7.15 11.58
CA SER A 137 4.02 6.88 12.92
C SER A 137 2.63 6.24 12.88
N VAL A 138 2.22 5.64 14.01
CA VAL A 138 0.85 5.14 14.19
C VAL A 138 -0.17 6.27 14.17
N THR A 139 0.18 7.46 14.65
CA THR A 139 -0.66 8.67 14.53
C THR A 139 -0.92 9.03 13.08
N ALA A 140 0.11 9.02 12.23
CA ALA A 140 -0.05 9.26 10.79
C ALA A 140 -0.90 8.17 10.12
N TRP A 141 -0.69 6.90 10.48
CA TRP A 141 -1.55 5.82 10.03
C TRP A 141 -3.01 6.07 10.42
N ASN A 142 -3.27 6.46 11.67
CA ASN A 142 -4.61 6.75 12.14
C ASN A 142 -5.24 7.92 11.37
N LEU A 143 -4.49 8.96 11.00
CA LEU A 143 -5.04 10.09 10.24
C LEU A 143 -5.42 9.72 8.80
N ILE A 144 -4.65 8.83 8.16
CA ILE A 144 -4.89 8.40 6.78
C ILE A 144 -5.93 7.28 6.71
N TRP A 145 -5.83 6.29 7.59
CA TRP A 145 -6.54 5.02 7.50
C TRP A 145 -7.62 4.82 8.55
N ALA A 146 -7.55 5.45 9.73
CA ALA A 146 -8.55 5.24 10.80
C ALA A 146 -9.54 6.40 10.92
N LYS A 147 -9.10 7.65 10.82
CA LYS A 147 -9.93 8.86 10.87
C LYS A 147 -10.31 9.30 9.45
N PRO A 148 -11.53 9.80 9.23
CA PRO A 148 -11.91 10.38 7.95
C PRO A 148 -11.29 11.78 7.85
N GLN A 149 -10.24 11.94 7.06
CA GLN A 149 -9.89 13.26 6.52
C GLN A 149 -10.44 13.34 5.09
N VAL A 150 -11.64 13.94 4.99
CA VAL A 150 -12.34 14.35 3.76
C VAL A 150 -13.06 13.21 3.00
N ALA A 151 -14.40 13.28 2.99
CA ALA A 151 -15.39 12.70 2.06
C ALA A 151 -15.28 11.21 1.60
N ALA A 152 -14.29 10.43 2.03
CA ALA A 152 -14.23 9.00 1.77
C ALA A 152 -15.30 8.28 2.60
N ARG A 153 -16.36 7.78 1.94
CA ARG A 153 -17.36 6.92 2.59
C ARG A 153 -16.78 5.51 2.68
N ARG A 154 -16.56 5.06 3.90
CA ARG A 154 -16.06 3.73 4.19
C ARG A 154 -17.23 2.79 4.43
N SER A 155 -17.06 1.58 3.94
CA SER A 155 -17.89 0.43 4.28
C SER A 155 -18.00 0.24 5.81
N PRO A 156 -19.16 -0.14 6.40
CA PRO A 156 -19.25 -0.53 7.82
C PRO A 156 -18.30 -1.68 8.18
N HIS A 157 -17.96 -2.54 7.21
CA HIS A 157 -16.95 -3.58 7.42
C HIS A 157 -15.54 -3.00 7.57
N PHE A 158 -15.22 -1.87 6.95
CA PHE A 158 -13.93 -1.18 7.15
C PHE A 158 -13.81 -0.78 8.61
N ASP A 159 -14.85 -0.15 9.15
CA ASP A 159 -14.85 0.36 10.52
C ASP A 159 -14.77 -0.77 11.56
N SER A 160 -15.28 -1.97 11.22
CA SER A 160 -15.13 -3.15 12.07
C SER A 160 -13.68 -3.66 12.16
N GLN A 161 -12.88 -3.52 11.09
CA GLN A 161 -11.54 -4.10 10.96
C GLN A 161 -10.58 -3.23 10.14
N PRO A 162 -10.22 -2.04 10.63
CA PRO A 162 -9.43 -1.07 9.87
C PRO A 162 -8.02 -1.57 9.50
N GLY A 163 -7.44 -2.49 10.28
CA GLY A 163 -6.14 -3.10 9.98
C GLY A 163 -6.15 -3.93 8.70
N SER A 164 -7.01 -4.95 8.62
CA SER A 164 -7.10 -5.80 7.42
C SER A 164 -7.60 -5.03 6.20
N ALA A 165 -8.57 -4.16 6.40
CA ALA A 165 -9.10 -3.24 5.41
C ALA A 165 -7.99 -2.38 4.75
N SER A 166 -7.27 -1.63 5.57
CA SER A 166 -6.20 -0.75 5.09
C SER A 166 -5.05 -1.54 4.49
N ALA A 167 -4.72 -2.73 5.02
CA ALA A 167 -3.69 -3.59 4.47
C ALA A 167 -4.04 -4.09 3.06
N TRP A 168 -5.31 -4.41 2.80
CA TRP A 168 -5.77 -4.83 1.47
C TRP A 168 -5.72 -3.67 0.47
N ILE A 169 -6.21 -2.49 0.86
CA ILE A 169 -6.14 -1.29 0.01
C ILE A 169 -4.69 -0.90 -0.25
N ARG A 170 -3.82 -0.94 0.76
CA ARG A 170 -2.40 -0.59 0.63
C ARG A 170 -1.66 -1.50 -0.35
N GLN A 171 -1.96 -2.80 -0.35
CA GLN A 171 -1.45 -3.72 -1.38
C GLN A 171 -1.89 -3.26 -2.78
N GLY A 172 -3.15 -2.86 -2.93
CA GLY A 172 -3.66 -2.29 -4.18
C GLY A 172 -2.90 -1.04 -4.59
N GLU A 173 -2.69 -0.10 -3.67
CA GLU A 173 -1.93 1.13 -3.94
C GLU A 173 -0.51 0.84 -4.40
N LEU A 174 0.20 -0.08 -3.75
CA LEU A 174 1.57 -0.44 -4.11
C LEU A 174 1.64 -1.07 -5.51
N GLN A 175 0.72 -2.00 -5.84
CA GLN A 175 0.63 -2.55 -7.19
C GLN A 175 0.31 -1.47 -8.23
N ALA A 176 -0.69 -0.64 -7.95
CA ALA A 176 -1.13 0.40 -8.86
C ALA A 176 -0.06 1.48 -9.05
N GLN A 177 0.73 1.83 -8.02
CA GLN A 177 1.86 2.75 -8.13
C GLN A 177 2.96 2.22 -9.07
N ALA A 178 3.23 0.91 -9.05
CA ALA A 178 4.22 0.28 -9.93
C ALA A 178 3.81 0.22 -11.41
N ILE A 179 2.51 0.33 -11.72
CA ILE A 179 2.01 0.31 -13.10
C ILE A 179 2.18 1.71 -13.72
N GLU A 180 2.93 1.83 -14.81
CA GLU A 180 2.99 3.07 -15.57
C GLU A 180 1.66 3.31 -16.28
N CYS A 181 1.14 4.53 -16.21
CA CYS A 181 -0.13 4.91 -16.84
C CYS A 181 -0.01 6.26 -17.51
N GLU A 182 -0.73 6.44 -18.62
CA GLU A 182 -0.95 7.74 -19.24
C GLU A 182 -1.86 8.61 -18.35
N PRO A 183 -1.95 9.93 -18.59
CA PRO A 183 -2.94 10.77 -17.91
C PRO A 183 -4.36 10.30 -18.18
N TYR A 184 -5.20 10.28 -17.13
CA TYR A 184 -6.58 9.82 -17.24
C TYR A 184 -7.37 10.57 -18.32
N ASP A 185 -7.96 9.80 -19.22
CA ASP A 185 -8.87 10.27 -20.25
C ASP A 185 -10.16 9.45 -20.22
N LYS A 186 -11.28 10.14 -19.96
CA LYS A 186 -12.59 9.50 -19.79
C LYS A 186 -13.08 8.80 -21.06
N ASN A 187 -12.84 9.37 -22.23
CA ASN A 187 -13.31 8.81 -23.50
C ASN A 187 -12.49 7.57 -23.87
N ARG A 188 -11.17 7.64 -23.67
CA ARG A 188 -10.28 6.49 -23.85
C ARG A 188 -10.61 5.38 -22.86
N PHE A 189 -10.94 5.71 -21.62
CA PHE A 189 -11.34 4.70 -20.64
C PHE A 189 -12.65 4.03 -21.05
N MET A 190 -13.65 4.79 -21.51
CA MET A 190 -14.89 4.21 -22.04
C MET A 190 -14.64 3.27 -23.23
N ALA A 191 -13.81 3.67 -24.19
CA ALA A 191 -13.43 2.81 -25.31
C ALA A 191 -12.68 1.54 -24.86
N ALA A 192 -11.79 1.66 -23.86
CA ALA A 192 -11.12 0.52 -23.25
C ALA A 192 -12.12 -0.45 -22.61
N LEU A 193 -13.17 0.04 -21.93
CA LEU A 193 -14.21 -0.81 -21.34
C LEU A 193 -14.99 -1.60 -22.41
N GLU A 194 -15.29 -0.99 -23.55
CA GLU A 194 -15.96 -1.66 -24.67
C GLU A 194 -15.11 -2.81 -25.20
N GLU A 195 -13.80 -2.60 -25.37
CA GLU A 195 -12.88 -3.65 -25.77
C GLU A 195 -12.76 -4.75 -24.69
N ILE A 196 -12.61 -4.37 -23.42
CA ILE A 196 -12.50 -5.31 -22.29
C ILE A 196 -13.73 -6.21 -22.16
N ARG A 197 -14.93 -5.71 -22.48
CA ARG A 197 -16.15 -6.52 -22.48
C ARG A 197 -16.04 -7.74 -23.40
N THR A 198 -15.37 -7.61 -24.55
CA THR A 198 -15.15 -8.73 -25.48
C THR A 198 -14.15 -9.76 -24.92
N LEU A 199 -13.23 -9.33 -24.06
CA LEU A 199 -12.23 -10.20 -23.43
C LEU A 199 -12.82 -11.14 -22.39
N THR A 200 -14.09 -10.97 -22.00
CA THR A 200 -14.76 -11.85 -21.03
C THR A 200 -14.71 -13.33 -21.42
N ARG A 201 -14.67 -13.63 -22.73
CA ARG A 201 -14.61 -14.99 -23.28
C ARG A 201 -13.22 -15.65 -23.15
N GLU A 202 -12.18 -14.84 -23.00
CA GLU A 202 -10.79 -15.29 -22.97
C GLU A 202 -10.41 -15.87 -21.60
N THR A 203 -9.23 -16.50 -21.52
CA THR A 203 -8.66 -17.01 -20.27
C THR A 203 -7.89 -15.91 -19.52
N PRO A 204 -7.66 -16.03 -18.20
CA PRO A 204 -6.91 -15.05 -17.41
C PRO A 204 -5.56 -14.66 -18.00
N GLU A 205 -4.83 -15.63 -18.56
CA GLU A 205 -3.51 -15.43 -19.17
C GLU A 205 -3.57 -14.48 -20.38
N ILE A 206 -4.73 -14.40 -21.04
CA ILE A 206 -4.97 -13.56 -22.21
C ILE A 206 -5.63 -12.24 -21.83
N PHE A 207 -6.72 -12.26 -21.06
CA PHE A 207 -7.46 -11.04 -20.78
C PHE A 207 -6.75 -10.14 -19.77
N GLU A 208 -6.05 -10.70 -18.77
CA GLU A 208 -5.47 -9.89 -17.70
C GLU A 208 -4.43 -8.89 -18.23
N PRO A 209 -3.41 -9.32 -19.01
CA PRO A 209 -2.40 -8.39 -19.48
C PRO A 209 -3.00 -7.33 -20.41
N LYS A 210 -3.95 -7.72 -21.26
CA LYS A 210 -4.66 -6.81 -22.17
C LYS A 210 -5.52 -5.80 -21.41
N MET A 211 -6.32 -6.25 -20.46
CA MET A 211 -7.15 -5.41 -19.60
C MET A 211 -6.29 -4.39 -18.85
N ARG A 212 -5.17 -4.82 -18.25
CA ARG A 212 -4.21 -3.92 -17.59
C ARG A 212 -3.66 -2.87 -18.55
N ALA A 213 -3.25 -3.28 -19.75
CA ALA A 213 -2.69 -2.37 -20.75
C ALA A 213 -3.71 -1.33 -21.23
N LEU A 214 -4.92 -1.76 -21.57
CA LEU A 214 -6.01 -0.88 -22.02
C LEU A 214 -6.38 0.16 -20.95
N CYS A 215 -6.54 -0.28 -19.70
CA CYS A 215 -6.80 0.62 -18.58
C CYS A 215 -5.63 1.57 -18.33
N ALA A 216 -4.38 1.10 -18.37
CA ALA A 216 -3.19 1.92 -18.12
C ALA A 216 -3.02 3.02 -19.17
N GLN A 217 -3.31 2.73 -20.45
CA GLN A 217 -3.33 3.72 -21.52
C GLN A 217 -4.40 4.79 -21.32
N ALA A 218 -5.45 4.51 -20.54
CA ALA A 218 -6.51 5.44 -20.18
C ALA A 218 -6.33 6.09 -18.79
N GLY A 219 -5.18 5.88 -18.14
CA GLY A 219 -4.87 6.42 -16.81
C GLY A 219 -5.52 5.70 -15.63
N VAL A 220 -5.86 4.43 -15.81
CA VAL A 220 -6.45 3.57 -14.77
C VAL A 220 -5.54 2.36 -14.51
N ALA A 221 -5.02 2.26 -13.30
CA ALA A 221 -4.22 1.12 -12.87
C ALA A 221 -5.11 0.03 -12.25
N ILE A 222 -5.07 -1.18 -12.79
CA ILE A 222 -5.77 -2.32 -12.21
C ILE A 222 -4.86 -3.01 -11.19
N ALA A 223 -5.33 -3.20 -9.96
CA ALA A 223 -4.67 -3.98 -8.93
C ALA A 223 -5.51 -5.22 -8.61
N LEU A 224 -4.87 -6.39 -8.57
CA LEU A 224 -5.53 -7.66 -8.27
C LEU A 224 -4.92 -8.20 -6.98
N VAL A 225 -5.70 -8.19 -5.90
CA VAL A 225 -5.21 -8.55 -4.56
C VAL A 225 -6.10 -9.64 -3.98
N LYS A 226 -5.47 -10.73 -3.52
CA LYS A 226 -6.17 -11.79 -2.79
C LYS A 226 -6.86 -11.20 -1.56
N GLU A 227 -8.09 -11.64 -1.32
CA GLU A 227 -8.89 -11.21 -0.18
C GLU A 227 -8.11 -11.35 1.12
N MET A 228 -8.25 -10.38 2.01
CA MET A 228 -7.71 -10.49 3.37
C MET A 228 -8.75 -11.09 4.30
N LYS A 229 -8.28 -11.75 5.38
CA LYS A 229 -9.19 -12.32 6.37
C LYS A 229 -10.18 -11.26 6.85
N ARG A 230 -11.46 -11.61 6.74
CA ARG A 230 -12.60 -10.82 7.19
C ARG A 230 -12.72 -9.43 6.51
N VAL A 231 -12.17 -9.29 5.32
CA VAL A 231 -12.43 -8.18 4.40
C VAL A 231 -13.29 -8.73 3.27
N PRO A 232 -14.62 -8.51 3.29
CA PRO A 232 -15.51 -9.23 2.39
C PRO A 232 -15.61 -8.63 0.98
N TRP A 233 -14.95 -7.50 0.72
CA TRP A 233 -15.13 -6.67 -0.46
C TRP A 233 -14.76 -7.36 -1.77
N SER A 234 -15.52 -7.02 -2.80
CA SER A 234 -15.29 -7.48 -4.17
C SER A 234 -14.35 -6.54 -4.92
N GLY A 235 -14.41 -5.24 -4.62
CA GLY A 235 -13.59 -4.22 -5.23
C GLY A 235 -13.44 -2.96 -4.39
N ALA A 236 -12.56 -2.08 -4.84
CA ALA A 236 -12.48 -0.70 -4.38
C ALA A 236 -11.90 0.20 -5.48
N THR A 237 -12.35 1.45 -5.52
CA THR A 237 -11.85 2.48 -6.43
C THR A 237 -11.23 3.63 -5.65
N LYS A 238 -10.03 4.05 -6.05
CA LYS A 238 -9.34 5.19 -5.44
C LYS A 238 -8.55 5.97 -6.48
N TRP A 239 -8.61 7.29 -6.42
CA TRP A 239 -7.69 8.13 -7.18
C TRP A 239 -6.35 8.27 -6.44
N LEU A 240 -5.26 7.90 -7.10
CA LEU A 240 -3.90 7.99 -6.54
C LEU A 240 -3.27 9.38 -6.74
N GLY A 241 -3.89 10.19 -7.60
CA GLY A 241 -3.50 11.56 -7.91
C GLY A 241 -4.49 12.19 -8.89
N PRO A 242 -4.21 13.40 -9.41
CA PRO A 242 -5.13 14.10 -10.29
C PRO A 242 -5.34 13.40 -11.66
N HIS A 243 -4.39 12.56 -12.08
CA HIS A 243 -4.36 11.96 -13.41
C HIS A 243 -4.37 10.43 -13.42
N LYS A 244 -4.43 9.78 -12.25
CA LYS A 244 -4.34 8.32 -12.16
C LYS A 244 -5.36 7.76 -11.19
N ALA A 245 -6.23 6.90 -11.69
CA ALA A 245 -7.18 6.14 -10.90
C ALA A 245 -6.64 4.71 -10.65
N MET A 246 -7.09 4.09 -9.57
CA MET A 246 -6.87 2.70 -9.23
C MET A 246 -8.22 2.01 -9.14
N ILE A 247 -8.34 0.88 -9.82
CA ILE A 247 -9.38 -0.12 -9.58
C ILE A 247 -8.70 -1.31 -8.91
N LEU A 248 -9.09 -1.59 -7.68
CA LEU A 248 -8.64 -2.72 -6.90
C LEU A 248 -9.72 -3.79 -6.92
N LEU A 249 -9.39 -4.99 -7.39
CA LEU A 249 -10.30 -6.12 -7.39
C LEU A 249 -9.81 -7.22 -6.47
N SER A 250 -10.78 -7.83 -5.79
CA SER A 250 -10.59 -8.99 -4.96
C SER A 250 -10.50 -10.23 -5.84
N LEU A 251 -9.51 -11.09 -5.57
CA LEU A 251 -9.45 -12.41 -6.21
C LEU A 251 -10.40 -13.44 -5.54
N ARG A 252 -11.28 -12.97 -4.64
CA ARG A 252 -12.26 -13.77 -3.92
C ARG A 252 -13.32 -14.32 -4.86
N GLY A 253 -13.82 -15.51 -4.54
CA GLY A 253 -15.03 -16.05 -5.17
C GLY A 253 -14.81 -16.67 -6.53
N LYS A 254 -13.69 -16.39 -7.22
CA LYS A 254 -13.20 -16.98 -8.49
C LYS A 254 -14.20 -17.02 -9.66
N ALA A 255 -15.48 -16.77 -9.46
CA ALA A 255 -16.50 -16.91 -10.47
C ALA A 255 -16.41 -15.73 -11.43
N GLU A 256 -16.35 -16.03 -12.73
CA GLU A 256 -16.15 -15.01 -13.76
C GLU A 256 -17.25 -13.95 -13.79
N ASP A 257 -18.49 -14.34 -13.52
CA ASP A 257 -19.66 -13.45 -13.47
C ASP A 257 -19.47 -12.34 -12.43
N LYS A 258 -19.01 -12.72 -11.24
CA LYS A 258 -18.75 -11.78 -10.14
C LYS A 258 -17.53 -10.91 -10.41
N PHE A 259 -16.45 -11.50 -10.93
CA PHE A 259 -15.24 -10.75 -11.25
C PHE A 259 -15.54 -9.62 -12.26
N TRP A 260 -16.19 -9.97 -13.37
CA TRP A 260 -16.52 -9.00 -14.42
C TRP A 260 -17.54 -7.97 -13.92
N PHE A 261 -18.54 -8.39 -13.16
CA PHE A 261 -19.50 -7.47 -12.55
C PHE A 261 -18.81 -6.45 -11.64
N SER A 262 -17.91 -6.89 -10.75
CA SER A 262 -17.14 -6.01 -9.88
C SER A 262 -16.21 -5.09 -10.67
N PHE A 263 -15.53 -5.58 -11.72
CA PHE A 263 -14.70 -4.73 -12.57
C PHE A 263 -15.49 -3.56 -13.18
N PHE A 264 -16.63 -3.83 -13.81
CA PHE A 264 -17.45 -2.78 -14.43
C PHE A 264 -18.14 -1.88 -13.38
N HIS A 265 -18.44 -2.41 -12.20
CA HIS A 265 -18.92 -1.62 -11.07
C HIS A 265 -17.85 -0.59 -10.64
N GLU A 266 -16.62 -1.02 -10.40
CA GLU A 266 -15.51 -0.12 -10.05
C GLU A 266 -15.19 0.88 -11.18
N ALA A 267 -15.30 0.44 -12.44
CA ALA A 267 -15.16 1.33 -13.59
C ALA A 267 -16.21 2.47 -13.60
N SER A 268 -17.45 2.20 -13.16
CA SER A 268 -18.47 3.24 -13.00
C SER A 268 -18.05 4.33 -12.02
N HIS A 269 -17.42 3.95 -10.89
CA HIS A 269 -16.90 4.93 -9.93
C HIS A 269 -15.82 5.82 -10.55
N VAL A 270 -14.90 5.25 -11.31
CA VAL A 270 -13.88 6.04 -12.05
C VAL A 270 -14.53 7.02 -13.04
N LEU A 271 -15.59 6.61 -13.74
CA LEU A 271 -16.26 7.41 -14.77
C LEU A 271 -17.14 8.53 -14.21
N HIS A 272 -17.76 8.31 -13.06
CA HIS A 272 -18.91 9.11 -12.60
C HIS A 272 -18.76 9.74 -11.21
N ASP A 273 -17.71 9.41 -10.47
CA ASP A 273 -17.50 9.93 -9.12
C ASP A 273 -16.31 10.87 -8.96
N GLY A 274 -16.25 11.53 -7.80
CA GLY A 274 -15.24 12.52 -7.47
C GLY A 274 -13.86 11.93 -7.21
N LYS A 275 -12.82 12.61 -7.67
CA LYS A 275 -11.41 12.19 -7.54
C LYS A 275 -10.84 12.19 -6.10
N LYS A 276 -11.63 12.55 -5.09
CA LYS A 276 -11.17 12.65 -3.69
C LYS A 276 -11.68 11.51 -2.82
N ASP A 277 -12.56 10.68 -3.37
CA ASP A 277 -13.27 9.68 -2.61
C ASP A 277 -12.59 8.31 -2.79
N LEU A 278 -12.56 7.52 -1.72
CA LEU A 278 -12.29 6.08 -1.75
C LEU A 278 -13.65 5.39 -1.76
N PHE A 279 -13.91 4.57 -2.78
CA PHE A 279 -15.11 3.75 -2.92
C PHE A 279 -14.76 2.30 -2.64
N ILE A 280 -15.64 1.60 -1.93
CA ILE A 280 -15.45 0.21 -1.52
C ILE A 280 -16.78 -0.51 -1.72
N ASP A 281 -16.82 -1.49 -2.62
CA ASP A 281 -17.99 -2.35 -2.79
C ASP A 281 -18.12 -3.31 -1.60
N ASP A 282 -19.07 -3.00 -0.72
CA ASP A 282 -19.44 -3.81 0.44
C ASP A 282 -20.89 -4.34 0.40
N GLY A 283 -21.58 -4.14 -0.72
CA GLY A 283 -22.97 -4.54 -0.92
C GLY A 283 -24.03 -3.64 -0.29
N ASN A 284 -23.69 -2.45 0.22
CA ASN A 284 -24.66 -1.50 0.75
C ASN A 284 -25.44 -0.79 -0.38
N ARG A 285 -26.74 -1.07 -0.49
CA ARG A 285 -27.62 -0.54 -1.56
C ARG A 285 -28.32 0.78 -1.23
N ASP A 286 -28.13 1.33 -0.04
CA ASP A 286 -28.77 2.59 0.36
C ASP A 286 -28.12 3.83 -0.28
N ASP A 287 -26.99 3.67 -0.98
CA ASP A 287 -26.31 4.74 -1.71
C ASP A 287 -26.70 4.75 -3.20
N LEU A 288 -27.10 5.92 -3.70
CA LEU A 288 -27.42 6.14 -5.11
C LEU A 288 -26.20 5.92 -6.03
N ARG A 289 -24.98 6.10 -5.53
CA ARG A 289 -23.75 5.86 -6.29
C ARG A 289 -23.52 4.37 -6.52
N GLU A 290 -23.66 3.55 -5.48
CA GLU A 290 -23.59 2.08 -5.55
C GLU A 290 -24.69 1.54 -6.46
N THR A 291 -25.93 2.03 -6.30
CA THR A 291 -27.05 1.68 -7.19
C THR A 291 -26.74 2.04 -8.65
N ARG A 292 -26.10 3.18 -8.91
CA ARG A 292 -25.70 3.60 -10.26
C ARG A 292 -24.58 2.70 -10.80
N ALA A 293 -23.60 2.32 -9.98
CA ALA A 293 -22.52 1.43 -10.36
C ALA A 293 -23.02 0.02 -10.69
N ASP A 294 -23.93 -0.52 -9.87
CA ASP A 294 -24.61 -1.78 -10.14
C ASP A 294 -25.40 -1.73 -11.45
N LYS A 295 -26.17 -0.65 -11.67
CA LYS A 295 -26.92 -0.46 -12.91
C LYS A 295 -26.01 -0.33 -14.12
N PHE A 296 -24.91 0.41 -13.99
CA PHE A 296 -23.92 0.57 -15.06
C PHE A 296 -23.32 -0.80 -15.43
N SER A 297 -22.81 -1.54 -14.44
CA SER A 297 -22.21 -2.86 -14.65
C SER A 297 -23.20 -3.83 -15.32
N ALA A 298 -24.42 -3.91 -14.79
CA ALA A 298 -25.50 -4.69 -15.35
C ALA A 298 -25.79 -4.36 -16.82
N GLU A 299 -26.00 -3.08 -17.14
CA GLU A 299 -26.37 -2.63 -18.48
C GLU A 299 -25.21 -2.78 -19.47
N PHE A 300 -23.98 -2.53 -19.02
CA PHE A 300 -22.78 -2.62 -19.86
C PHE A 300 -22.48 -4.06 -20.26
N LEU A 301 -22.61 -5.01 -19.32
CA LEU A 301 -22.43 -6.43 -19.61
C LEU A 301 -23.58 -6.97 -20.48
N ILE A 302 -24.82 -6.77 -20.03
CA ILE A 302 -26.04 -7.29 -20.69
C ILE A 302 -27.14 -6.22 -20.65
N PRO A 303 -27.45 -5.57 -21.78
CA PRO A 303 -28.51 -4.57 -21.83
C PRO A 303 -29.85 -5.10 -21.31
N ALA A 304 -30.57 -4.30 -20.52
CA ALA A 304 -31.78 -4.74 -19.82
C ALA A 304 -32.88 -5.29 -20.75
N LYS A 305 -32.88 -4.92 -22.05
CA LYS A 305 -33.79 -5.48 -23.06
C LYS A 305 -33.71 -7.01 -23.20
N TYR A 306 -32.61 -7.63 -22.77
CA TYR A 306 -32.45 -9.08 -22.78
C TYR A 306 -32.98 -9.79 -21.53
N ASN A 307 -33.37 -9.06 -20.47
CA ASN A 307 -33.76 -9.66 -19.18
C ASN A 307 -34.94 -10.63 -19.34
N THR A 308 -36.01 -10.23 -20.02
CA THR A 308 -37.17 -11.11 -20.25
C THR A 308 -36.82 -12.34 -21.07
N ARG A 309 -35.90 -12.22 -22.05
CA ARG A 309 -35.42 -13.39 -22.79
C ARG A 309 -34.66 -14.33 -21.86
N ILE A 310 -33.76 -13.78 -21.03
CA ILE A 310 -32.96 -14.55 -20.07
C ILE A 310 -33.84 -15.29 -19.08
N GLU A 311 -34.84 -14.65 -18.47
CA GLU A 311 -35.74 -15.27 -17.49
C GLU A 311 -36.50 -16.48 -18.05
N ASN A 312 -36.74 -16.49 -19.36
CA ASN A 312 -37.43 -17.56 -20.09
C ASN A 312 -36.45 -18.55 -20.75
N LEU A 313 -35.14 -18.49 -20.45
CA LEU A 313 -34.20 -19.53 -20.87
C LEU A 313 -34.32 -20.72 -19.92
N ASP A 314 -34.82 -21.83 -20.47
CA ASP A 314 -35.09 -23.04 -19.69
C ASP A 314 -33.94 -24.06 -19.78
N ASP A 315 -32.95 -23.79 -20.64
CA ASP A 315 -31.95 -24.76 -21.03
C ASP A 315 -30.55 -24.16 -21.23
N ARG A 316 -29.56 -25.05 -21.19
CA ARG A 316 -28.14 -24.68 -21.30
C ARG A 316 -27.78 -24.11 -22.67
N ILE A 317 -28.45 -24.56 -23.74
CA ILE A 317 -28.12 -24.15 -25.10
C ILE A 317 -28.52 -22.69 -25.29
N GLY A 318 -29.71 -22.30 -24.84
CA GLY A 318 -30.17 -20.91 -24.94
C GLY A 318 -29.26 -19.90 -24.24
N ILE A 319 -28.67 -20.25 -23.09
CA ILE A 319 -27.68 -19.41 -22.39
C ILE A 319 -26.42 -19.21 -23.25
N ILE A 320 -25.92 -20.28 -23.86
CA ILE A 320 -24.71 -20.23 -24.71
C ILE A 320 -24.96 -19.44 -25.99
N GLU A 321 -26.11 -19.65 -26.64
CA GLU A 321 -26.49 -18.94 -27.86
C GLU A 321 -26.63 -17.43 -27.61
N LEU A 322 -27.27 -17.05 -26.50
CA LEU A 322 -27.38 -15.64 -26.12
C LEU A 322 -26.00 -15.04 -25.78
N ALA A 323 -25.13 -15.79 -25.10
CA ALA A 323 -23.77 -15.33 -24.81
C ALA A 323 -22.96 -15.09 -26.09
N HIS A 324 -23.12 -15.96 -27.10
CA HIS A 324 -22.51 -15.80 -28.41
C HIS A 324 -23.05 -14.56 -29.15
N GLU A 325 -24.37 -14.34 -29.15
CA GLU A 325 -24.99 -13.13 -29.72
C GLU A 325 -24.47 -11.84 -29.06
N LEU A 326 -24.24 -11.87 -27.75
CA LEU A 326 -23.77 -10.72 -26.97
C LEU A 326 -22.25 -10.54 -26.95
N GLU A 327 -21.51 -11.48 -27.54
CA GLU A 327 -20.04 -11.56 -27.54
C GLU A 327 -19.42 -11.55 -26.13
N ILE A 328 -20.05 -12.26 -25.18
CA ILE A 328 -19.58 -12.37 -23.78
C ILE A 328 -19.46 -13.83 -23.33
N ALA A 329 -18.85 -14.05 -22.17
CA ALA A 329 -18.78 -15.39 -21.59
C ALA A 329 -20.17 -15.93 -21.16
N PRO A 330 -20.46 -17.23 -21.41
CA PRO A 330 -21.69 -17.87 -20.95
C PRO A 330 -21.95 -17.75 -19.44
N GLY A 331 -20.88 -17.77 -18.63
CA GLY A 331 -20.99 -17.61 -17.18
C GLY A 331 -21.60 -16.27 -16.77
N ILE A 332 -21.40 -15.19 -17.54
CA ILE A 332 -21.99 -13.88 -17.25
C ILE A 332 -23.51 -13.91 -17.49
N VAL A 333 -23.96 -14.55 -18.57
CA VAL A 333 -25.39 -14.74 -18.85
C VAL A 333 -26.02 -15.65 -17.80
N ALA A 334 -25.33 -16.72 -17.40
CA ALA A 334 -25.77 -17.59 -16.31
C ALA A 334 -25.88 -16.84 -14.96
N GLY A 335 -24.91 -15.98 -14.63
CA GLY A 335 -24.97 -15.12 -13.44
C GLY A 335 -26.15 -14.15 -13.48
N ARG A 336 -26.42 -13.53 -14.64
CA ARG A 336 -27.60 -12.68 -14.84
C ARG A 336 -28.90 -13.46 -14.69
N TYR A 337 -28.98 -14.68 -15.22
CA TYR A 337 -30.12 -15.59 -15.03
C TYR A 337 -30.37 -15.87 -13.55
N GLN A 338 -29.32 -16.28 -12.83
CA GLN A 338 -29.43 -16.59 -11.40
C GLN A 338 -29.89 -15.38 -10.58
N PHE A 339 -29.41 -14.19 -10.92
CA PHE A 339 -29.83 -12.94 -10.27
C PHE A 339 -31.30 -12.60 -10.55
N LEU A 340 -31.76 -12.68 -11.80
CA LEU A 340 -33.13 -12.32 -12.19
C LEU A 340 -34.16 -13.33 -11.65
N THR A 341 -33.81 -14.62 -11.62
CA THR A 341 -34.74 -15.70 -11.25
C THR A 341 -34.59 -16.18 -9.81
N GLU A 342 -33.57 -15.71 -9.09
CA GLU A 342 -33.16 -16.17 -7.75
C GLU A 342 -32.80 -17.68 -7.68
N LYS A 343 -32.57 -18.32 -8.84
CA LYS A 343 -32.24 -19.75 -8.97
C LYS A 343 -30.72 -20.00 -8.94
N TRP A 344 -30.07 -19.75 -7.82
CA TRP A 344 -28.60 -19.80 -7.66
C TRP A 344 -27.88 -21.12 -8.00
N ASN A 345 -28.62 -22.24 -8.13
CA ASN A 345 -28.05 -23.55 -8.46
C ASN A 345 -28.11 -23.88 -9.96
N TYR A 346 -28.78 -23.08 -10.77
CA TYR A 346 -28.98 -23.35 -12.20
C TYR A 346 -27.81 -22.82 -13.03
N HIS A 347 -27.43 -23.56 -14.08
CA HIS A 347 -26.35 -23.19 -15.01
C HIS A 347 -24.98 -22.90 -14.36
N LYS A 348 -24.76 -23.38 -13.13
CA LYS A 348 -23.52 -23.15 -12.38
C LYS A 348 -22.31 -23.77 -13.08
N ASP A 349 -22.51 -24.82 -13.87
CA ASP A 349 -21.51 -25.46 -14.71
C ASP A 349 -20.97 -24.53 -15.81
N LEU A 350 -21.75 -23.51 -16.21
CA LEU A 350 -21.32 -22.52 -17.19
C LEU A 350 -20.48 -21.39 -16.59
N ILE A 351 -20.48 -21.23 -15.27
CA ILE A 351 -19.73 -20.18 -14.58
C ILE A 351 -18.31 -20.68 -14.30
N ARG A 352 -17.34 -20.19 -15.06
CA ARG A 352 -15.94 -20.57 -14.91
C ARG A 352 -15.35 -19.99 -13.63
N GLY A 353 -14.51 -20.80 -12.98
CA GLY A 353 -13.60 -20.32 -11.95
C GLY A 353 -12.32 -19.76 -12.57
N LEU A 354 -12.09 -18.46 -12.45
CA LEU A 354 -10.85 -17.78 -12.76
C LEU A 354 -9.76 -18.25 -11.79
N VAL A 355 -8.73 -18.89 -12.34
CA VAL A 355 -7.52 -19.28 -11.63
C VAL A 355 -6.40 -18.41 -12.13
N TRP A 356 -5.72 -17.75 -11.20
CA TRP A 356 -4.59 -16.89 -11.48
C TRP A 356 -3.34 -17.66 -11.10
N GLU A 357 -2.47 -17.94 -12.07
CA GLU A 357 -1.12 -18.40 -11.75
C GLU A 357 -0.40 -17.28 -11.00
N LYS A 358 0.24 -17.66 -9.90
CA LYS A 358 0.81 -16.74 -8.92
C LYS A 358 2.15 -16.19 -9.35
#